data_AF-A0A7T8K9I8-F1
#
_entry.id   AF-A0A7T8K9I8-F1
#
_cell.length_a   1.000
_cell.length_b   1.000
_cell.length_c   1.000
_cell.angle_alpha   90.00
_cell.angle_beta   90.00
_cell.angle_gamma   90.00
#
_symmetry.space_group_name_H-M   'P 1'
#
loop_
_entity.id
_entity.type
_entity.pdbx_description
1 polymer ?
#
loop_
_entity_poly.entity_id
_entity_poly.type
_entity_poly.pdbx_seq_one_letter_code
_entity_poly.pdbx_strand_id
1 'polypeptide(L)'
;MDEFMLQLRTGDAKKKLTLGSDILSYLEEPENSIECEDLGGFIDAVTSWMTSSNFKVSQNGLDIMAHLVDRLGSGFKLYVNSIIGPATDRLGDSRGKRPGKGQSPLYEAHG
;
A
#
# COMPACT_ATOMS: atom_id res chain seq x y z
N MET A 1 7.47 -12.05 -12.31
CA MET A 1 6.40 -11.65 -11.36
C MET A 1 5.05 -12.35 -11.58
N ASP A 2 4.81 -12.95 -12.75
CA ASP A 2 3.51 -13.55 -13.11
C ASP A 2 3.03 -14.66 -12.15
N GLU A 3 3.96 -15.35 -11.50
CA GLU A 3 3.70 -16.38 -10.48
C GLU A 3 2.87 -15.84 -9.30
N PHE A 4 3.00 -14.57 -8.97
CA PHE A 4 2.25 -13.91 -7.89
C PHE A 4 0.87 -13.41 -8.34
N MET A 5 0.67 -13.17 -9.64
CA MET A 5 -0.54 -12.50 -10.17
C MET A 5 -1.83 -13.22 -9.84
N LEU A 6 -1.84 -14.55 -9.91
CA LEU A 6 -3.03 -15.34 -9.59
C LEU A 6 -3.43 -15.19 -8.11
N GLN A 7 -2.44 -15.03 -7.23
CA GLN A 7 -2.64 -15.00 -5.78
C GLN A 7 -2.96 -13.59 -5.26
N LEU A 8 -2.52 -12.54 -5.97
CA LEU A 8 -2.75 -11.14 -5.59
C LEU A 8 -4.23 -10.74 -5.47
N ARG A 9 -5.11 -11.44 -6.20
CA ARG A 9 -6.57 -11.19 -6.20
C ARG A 9 -7.32 -11.88 -5.05
N THR A 10 -6.62 -12.59 -4.16
CA THR A 10 -7.26 -13.25 -3.01
C THR A 10 -7.93 -12.25 -2.08
N GLY A 11 -9.09 -12.60 -1.51
CA GLY A 11 -9.76 -11.81 -0.47
C GLY A 11 -9.26 -12.12 0.95
N ASP A 12 -8.45 -13.16 1.12
CA ASP A 12 -8.00 -13.63 2.43
C ASP A 12 -6.82 -12.80 2.95
N ALA A 13 -7.04 -12.07 4.04
CA ALA A 13 -6.02 -11.21 4.63
C ALA A 13 -4.76 -11.97 5.10
N LYS A 14 -4.88 -13.21 5.59
CA LYS A 14 -3.70 -14.00 5.98
C LYS A 14 -2.87 -14.38 4.77
N LYS A 15 -3.52 -14.81 3.68
CA LYS A 15 -2.83 -15.11 2.42
C LYS A 15 -2.16 -13.87 1.84
N LYS A 16 -2.81 -12.70 1.89
CA LYS A 16 -2.19 -11.44 1.48
C LYS A 16 -0.94 -11.10 2.29
N LEU A 17 -0.94 -11.39 3.59
CA LEU A 17 0.24 -11.14 4.43
C LEU A 17 1.41 -12.05 4.03
N THR A 18 1.16 -13.36 3.90
CA THR A 18 2.20 -14.31 3.44
C THR A 18 2.72 -13.94 2.06
N LEU A 19 1.82 -13.76 1.10
CA LEU A 19 2.17 -13.38 -0.27
C LEU A 19 2.92 -12.04 -0.32
N GLY A 20 2.51 -11.05 0.48
CA GLY A 20 3.20 -9.77 0.53
C GLY A 20 4.63 -9.91 1.03
N SER A 21 4.87 -10.75 2.03
CA SER A 21 6.23 -11.05 2.49
C SER A 21 7.05 -11.77 1.43
N ASP A 22 6.46 -12.76 0.73
CA ASP A 22 7.14 -13.49 -0.34
C ASP A 22 7.53 -12.55 -1.50
N ILE A 23 6.64 -11.63 -1.90
CA ILE A 23 6.92 -10.63 -2.93
C ILE A 23 8.03 -9.68 -2.48
N LEU A 24 7.99 -9.19 -1.23
CA LEU A 24 9.02 -8.29 -0.72
C LEU A 24 10.39 -8.96 -0.71
N SER A 25 10.50 -10.18 -0.19
CA SER A 25 11.75 -10.95 -0.23
C SER A 25 12.22 -11.23 -1.66
N TYR A 26 11.30 -11.43 -2.61
CA TYR A 26 11.66 -11.55 -4.02
C TYR A 26 12.21 -10.23 -4.60
N LEU A 27 11.61 -9.09 -4.24
CA LEU A 27 12.01 -7.77 -4.75
C LEU A 27 13.27 -7.20 -4.08
N GLU A 28 13.62 -7.68 -2.89
CA GLU A 28 14.88 -7.35 -2.19
C GLU A 28 16.10 -7.78 -2.99
N GLU A 29 16.01 -8.87 -3.75
CA GLU A 29 17.09 -9.36 -4.62
C GLU A 29 17.13 -8.58 -5.95
N PRO A 30 18.16 -7.77 -6.21
CA PRO A 30 18.19 -6.90 -7.40
C PRO A 30 18.23 -7.65 -8.73
N GLU A 31 18.70 -8.90 -8.73
CA GLU A 31 18.81 -9.76 -9.90
C GLU A 31 17.46 -10.35 -10.34
N ASN A 32 16.48 -10.41 -9.43
CA ASN A 32 15.17 -10.99 -9.72
C ASN A 32 14.40 -10.12 -10.71
N SER A 33 13.86 -10.68 -11.78
CA SER A 33 13.16 -9.88 -12.80
C SER A 33 11.84 -9.30 -12.29
N ILE A 34 11.59 -8.02 -12.58
CA ILE A 34 10.27 -7.39 -12.40
C ILE A 34 9.38 -7.47 -13.64
N GLU A 35 9.82 -8.19 -14.68
CA GLU A 35 8.98 -8.44 -15.86
C GLU A 35 7.70 -9.19 -15.45
N CYS A 36 6.61 -8.74 -16.05
CA CYS A 36 5.26 -9.22 -15.83
C CYS A 36 4.48 -9.00 -17.13
N GLU A 37 3.73 -10.01 -17.58
CA GLU A 37 2.88 -9.90 -18.76
C GLU A 37 1.83 -8.80 -18.60
N ASP A 38 1.25 -8.69 -17.39
CA ASP A 38 0.26 -7.68 -17.01
C ASP A 38 0.75 -6.87 -15.81
N LEU A 39 1.82 -6.08 -16.01
CA LEU A 39 2.36 -5.19 -14.98
C LEU A 39 1.32 -4.16 -14.49
N GLY A 40 0.44 -3.69 -15.38
CA GLY A 40 -0.66 -2.78 -15.00
C GLY A 40 -1.60 -3.43 -13.99
N GLY A 41 -2.05 -4.65 -14.26
CA GLY A 41 -2.88 -5.43 -13.34
C GLY A 41 -2.17 -5.77 -12.03
N PHE A 42 -0.84 -5.98 -12.05
CA PHE A 42 -0.05 -6.15 -10.82
C PHE A 42 -0.12 -4.88 -9.96
N ILE A 43 0.14 -3.72 -10.56
CA ILE A 43 0.12 -2.42 -9.88
C ILE A 43 -1.27 -2.11 -9.35
N ASP A 44 -2.33 -2.36 -10.11
CA ASP A 44 -3.71 -2.16 -9.67
C ASP A 44 -4.05 -3.07 -8.46
N ALA A 45 -3.61 -4.32 -8.49
CA ALA A 45 -3.82 -5.25 -7.39
C ALA A 45 -3.09 -4.79 -6.11
N VAL A 46 -1.83 -4.37 -6.22
CA VAL A 46 -1.06 -3.83 -5.08
C VAL A 46 -1.66 -2.52 -4.57
N THR A 47 -2.13 -1.64 -5.46
CA THR A 47 -2.84 -0.41 -5.09
C THR A 47 -4.10 -0.71 -4.27
N SER A 48 -4.84 -1.77 -4.61
CA SER A 48 -5.98 -2.21 -3.80
C SER A 48 -5.57 -2.68 -2.40
N TRP A 49 -4.35 -3.19 -2.21
CA TRP A 49 -3.85 -3.58 -0.89
C TRP A 49 -3.53 -2.37 -0.03
N MET A 50 -3.04 -1.28 -0.62
CA MET A 50 -2.77 -0.01 0.07
C MET A 50 -4.05 0.61 0.66
N THR A 51 -5.23 0.24 0.17
CA THR A 51 -6.52 0.69 0.71
C THR A 51 -7.16 -0.32 1.67
N SER A 52 -6.45 -1.41 2.00
CA SER A 52 -6.95 -2.43 2.93
C SER A 52 -7.14 -1.87 4.33
N SER A 53 -8.18 -2.32 5.02
CA SER A 53 -8.41 -2.06 6.44
C SER A 53 -7.40 -2.78 7.35
N ASN A 54 -6.69 -3.80 6.85
CA ASN A 54 -5.61 -4.44 7.57
C ASN A 54 -4.32 -3.63 7.39
N PHE A 55 -3.84 -3.04 8.48
CA PHE A 55 -2.64 -2.19 8.47
C PHE A 55 -1.41 -2.87 7.87
N LYS A 56 -1.15 -4.14 8.21
CA LYS A 56 0.02 -4.86 7.69
C LYS A 56 -0.09 -5.17 6.18
N VAL A 57 -1.29 -5.51 5.70
CA VAL A 57 -1.53 -5.70 4.26
C VAL A 57 -1.33 -4.38 3.52
N SER A 58 -1.84 -3.29 4.08
CA SER A 58 -1.65 -1.95 3.53
C SER A 58 -0.18 -1.53 3.51
N GLN A 59 0.57 -1.84 4.56
CA GLN A 59 2.00 -1.55 4.64
C GLN A 59 2.78 -2.35 3.59
N ASN A 60 2.54 -3.66 3.48
CA ASN A 60 3.14 -4.49 2.43
C ASN A 60 2.86 -3.90 1.03
N GLY A 61 1.63 -3.45 0.77
CA GLY A 61 1.30 -2.81 -0.50
C GLY A 61 2.11 -1.55 -0.79
N LEU A 62 2.36 -0.73 0.23
CA LEU A 62 3.18 0.48 0.10
C LEU A 62 4.66 0.14 -0.15
N ASP A 63 5.20 -0.83 0.59
CA ASP A 63 6.61 -1.22 0.47
C ASP A 63 6.89 -1.89 -0.89
N ILE A 64 5.99 -2.78 -1.34
CA ILE A 64 6.06 -3.37 -2.70
C ILE A 64 6.05 -2.26 -3.75
N MET A 65 5.16 -1.28 -3.61
CA MET A 65 5.07 -0.16 -4.55
C MET A 65 6.38 0.66 -4.57
N ALA A 66 7.00 0.90 -3.41
CA ALA A 66 8.27 1.60 -3.32
C ALA A 66 9.39 0.86 -4.09
N HIS A 67 9.51 -0.46 -3.91
CA HIS A 67 10.45 -1.28 -4.69
C HIS A 67 10.18 -1.17 -6.20
N LEU A 68 8.91 -1.22 -6.63
CA LEU A 68 8.57 -1.10 -8.05
C LEU A 68 8.91 0.27 -8.62
N VAL A 69 8.69 1.37 -7.87
CA VAL A 69 9.08 2.73 -8.27
C VAL A 69 10.58 2.79 -8.53
N ASP A 70 11.39 2.28 -7.59
CA ASP A 70 12.84 2.31 -7.70
C ASP A 70 13.35 1.49 -8.89
N ARG A 71 12.75 0.32 -9.13
CA ARG A 71 13.19 -0.60 -10.19
C ARG A 71 12.68 -0.23 -11.58
N LEU A 72 11.48 0.32 -11.72
CA LEU A 72 10.92 0.79 -13.00
C LEU A 72 11.45 2.16 -13.41
N GLY A 73 11.84 2.99 -12.44
CA GLY A 73 12.34 4.34 -12.67
C GLY A 73 11.38 5.17 -13.53
N SER A 74 11.86 5.60 -14.71
CA SER A 74 11.04 6.43 -15.61
C SER A 74 9.80 5.71 -16.17
N GLY A 75 9.81 4.37 -16.24
CA GLY A 75 8.66 3.57 -16.68
C GLY A 75 7.49 3.64 -15.70
N PHE A 76 7.75 3.98 -14.43
CA PHE A 76 6.70 4.09 -13.41
C PHE A 76 5.74 5.27 -13.66
N LYS A 77 6.14 6.28 -14.46
CA LYS A 77 5.35 7.49 -14.71
C LYS A 77 3.93 7.22 -15.20
N LEU A 78 3.70 6.09 -15.87
CA LEU A 78 2.38 5.66 -16.37
C LEU A 78 1.39 5.35 -15.24
N TYR A 79 1.88 5.05 -14.03
CA TYR A 79 1.09 4.58 -12.90
C TYR A 79 1.00 5.59 -11.74
N VAL A 80 1.74 6.70 -11.81
CA VAL A 80 1.79 7.69 -10.73
C VAL A 80 0.40 8.19 -10.34
N ASN A 81 -0.46 8.47 -11.32
CA ASN A 81 -1.80 9.00 -11.06
C ASN A 81 -2.71 8.00 -10.34
N SER A 82 -2.53 6.69 -10.51
CA SER A 82 -3.36 5.68 -9.83
C SER A 82 -2.91 5.46 -8.39
N ILE A 83 -1.63 5.66 -8.08
CA ILE A 83 -1.08 5.35 -6.75
C ILE A 83 -0.96 6.55 -5.81
N ILE A 84 -0.91 7.78 -6.34
CA ILE A 84 -0.58 8.98 -5.53
C ILE A 84 -1.60 9.26 -4.43
N GLY A 85 -2.90 9.09 -4.72
CA GLY A 85 -3.97 9.24 -3.74
C GLY A 85 -3.86 8.21 -2.60
N PRO A 86 -3.96 6.91 -2.91
CA PRO A 86 -3.82 5.84 -1.93
C PRO A 86 -2.53 5.93 -1.10
N ALA A 87 -1.38 6.22 -1.73
CA ALA A 87 -0.11 6.40 -1.03
C ALA A 87 -0.16 7.57 -0.04
N THR A 88 -0.68 8.71 -0.48
CA THR A 88 -0.76 9.93 0.35
C THR A 88 -1.66 9.71 1.56
N ASP A 89 -2.81 9.05 1.39
CA ASP A 89 -3.73 8.76 2.49
C ASP A 89 -3.08 7.89 3.56
N ARG A 90 -2.32 6.86 3.15
CA ARG A 90 -1.61 5.98 4.09
C ARG A 90 -0.47 6.70 4.83
N LEU A 91 0.32 7.51 4.12
CA LEU A 91 1.35 8.37 4.73
C LEU A 91 0.75 9.47 5.62
N GLY A 92 -0.51 9.84 5.39
CA GLY A 92 -1.28 10.74 6.25
C GLY A 92 -1.72 10.09 7.56
N ASP A 93 -2.22 8.85 7.50
CA ASP A 93 -2.69 8.09 8.67
C ASP A 93 -1.56 7.76 9.66
N SER A 94 -0.33 7.48 9.17
CA SER A 94 0.83 7.19 10.03
C SER A 94 1.33 8.39 10.83
N ARG A 95 1.01 9.63 10.42
CA ARG A 95 1.44 10.86 11.10
C ARG A 95 0.59 11.25 12.31
N GLY A 96 -0.28 10.36 12.78
CA GLY A 96 -1.10 10.58 13.96
C GLY A 96 -2.17 11.62 13.70
N LYS A 97 -3.41 11.17 13.54
CA LYS A 97 -4.58 12.06 13.63
C LYS A 97 -4.48 12.80 14.96
N ARG A 98 -4.05 14.06 14.93
CA ARG A 98 -4.17 14.95 16.09
C ARG A 98 -5.65 14.94 16.47
N PRO A 99 -6.03 14.56 17.71
CA PRO A 99 -7.40 14.74 18.15
C PRO A 99 -7.72 16.21 17.96
N GLY A 100 -8.79 16.51 17.22
CA GLY A 100 -9.27 17.88 17.07
C GLY A 100 -9.40 18.50 18.46
N LYS A 101 -8.62 19.55 18.73
CA LYS A 101 -8.78 20.32 19.95
C LYS A 101 -10.14 21.02 19.91
N GLY A 102 -10.95 20.81 20.95
CA GLY A 102 -11.86 21.84 21.45
C GLY A 102 -13.36 21.62 21.22
N GLN A 103 -13.96 20.72 22.00
CA GLN A 103 -15.19 21.09 22.70
C GLN A 103 -14.88 21.04 24.20
N SER A 104 -14.58 22.20 24.79
CA SER A 104 -14.55 22.35 26.24
C SER A 104 -15.97 22.20 26.76
N PRO A 105 -16.23 21.42 27.83
CA PRO A 105 -17.49 21.51 28.55
C PRO A 105 -17.57 22.93 29.12
N LEU A 106 -18.50 23.74 28.58
CA LEU A 106 -18.85 24.99 29.23
C LEU A 106 -19.37 24.66 30.62
N TYR A 107 -18.75 25.30 31.60
CA TYR A 107 -19.11 25.32 33.00
C TYR A 107 -20.63 25.51 33.16
N GLU A 108 -21.34 24.47 33.61
CA GLU A 108 -22.60 24.70 34.32
C GLU A 108 -22.23 25.14 35.74
N ALA A 109 -21.89 26.42 35.87
CA ALA A 109 -21.92 27.11 37.15
C ALA A 109 -23.35 27.63 37.34
N HIS A 110 -24.20 26.79 37.95
CA HIS A 110 -25.46 27.22 38.51
C HIS A 110 -25.21 28.28 39.58
N GLY A 111 -25.76 29.48 39.35
CA GLY A 111 -26.21 30.38 40.40
C GLY A 111 -27.64 30.04 40.83
#